data_AF-A0A315ERI1-F1
#
_entry.id   AF-A0A315ERI1-F1
#
_cell.length_a   1.000
_cell.length_b   1.000
_cell.length_c   1.000
_cell.angle_alpha   90.00
_cell.angle_beta   90.00
_cell.angle_gamma   90.00
#
_symmetry.space_group_name_H-M   'P 1'
#
loop_
_entity.id
_entity.type
_entity.pdbx_description
1 polymer ?
#
loop_
_entity_poly.entity_id
_entity_poly.type
_entity_poly.pdbx_seq_one_letter_code
_entity_poly.pdbx_strand_id
1 'polypeptide(L)'
;MRDFREFEAANDTEFKPQRHQTSQIPESVTPIQNYPSKLRIYLTNASPFWQVKCYFKNKTYTKSLRTTNRSVAKNAAKEFFHHTVAEIYGASLTELTPKRVNKELLFRDFVEPTLAVERARVSRGEFSKASLKTLENRLYKTIVPFFKDRSIKDVGYSDISRFVQLLSNEEHSNITIHQYLVCVRKVLNHAYETDVIQQIPKFPSWHSPKPLDTFHSAV
;
A
#
# COMPACT_ATOMS: atom_id res chain seq x y z
N MET A 1 -29.97 39.49 -68.68
CA MET A 1 -30.43 38.48 -67.71
C MET A 1 -29.27 38.26 -66.76
N ARG A 2 -29.36 38.68 -65.50
CA ARG A 2 -28.22 38.63 -64.57
C ARG A 2 -28.06 37.20 -64.06
N ASP A 3 -26.91 36.58 -64.33
CA ASP A 3 -26.49 35.32 -63.71
C ASP A 3 -26.33 35.52 -62.21
N PHE A 4 -27.22 34.91 -61.44
CA PHE A 4 -27.04 34.73 -60.01
C PHE A 4 -26.08 33.55 -59.82
N ARG A 5 -24.78 33.84 -59.69
CA ARG A 5 -23.85 32.86 -59.11
C ARG A 5 -24.23 32.70 -57.63
N GLU A 6 -24.80 31.56 -57.29
CA GLU A 6 -24.98 31.14 -55.91
C GLU A 6 -23.61 31.17 -55.23
N PHE A 7 -23.48 32.03 -54.23
CA PHE A 7 -22.33 32.02 -53.35
C PHE A 7 -22.54 30.86 -52.37
N GLU A 8 -22.02 29.69 -52.72
CA GLU A 8 -21.96 28.53 -51.84
C GLU A 8 -21.15 28.89 -50.58
N ALA A 9 -21.69 28.55 -49.42
CA ALA A 9 -21.08 28.91 -48.14
C ALA A 9 -20.00 27.87 -47.80
N ALA A 10 -18.86 28.31 -47.27
CA ALA A 10 -17.75 27.43 -46.86
C ALA A 10 -18.09 26.38 -45.77
N ASN A 11 -19.36 26.32 -45.33
CA ASN A 11 -19.89 25.36 -44.38
C ASN A 11 -20.68 24.22 -45.04
N ASP A 12 -20.81 24.20 -46.37
CA ASP A 12 -21.54 23.16 -47.09
C ASP A 12 -20.89 21.78 -46.89
N THR A 13 -21.75 20.77 -46.72
CA THR A 13 -21.35 19.39 -46.39
C THR A 13 -20.37 18.76 -47.39
N GLU A 14 -20.37 19.25 -48.62
CA GLU A 14 -19.58 18.76 -49.75
C GLU A 14 -18.12 19.20 -49.69
N PHE A 15 -17.81 20.35 -49.08
CA PHE A 15 -16.47 20.93 -49.04
C PHE A 15 -15.79 20.77 -47.67
N LYS A 16 -15.94 19.61 -47.02
CA LYS A 16 -15.12 19.31 -45.84
C LYS A 16 -13.71 18.92 -46.30
N PRO A 17 -12.67 19.73 -46.05
CA PRO A 17 -11.30 19.37 -46.43
C PRO A 17 -10.93 18.01 -45.85
N GLN A 18 -10.22 17.21 -46.64
CA GLN A 18 -9.82 15.86 -46.24
C GLN A 18 -9.06 15.92 -44.91
N ARG A 19 -9.70 15.43 -43.85
CA ARG A 19 -9.14 15.54 -42.50
C ARG A 19 -7.86 14.73 -42.41
N HIS A 20 -6.87 15.28 -41.73
CA HIS A 20 -5.65 14.57 -41.41
C HIS A 20 -5.97 13.26 -40.69
N GLN A 21 -5.28 12.16 -41.03
CA GLN A 21 -5.64 10.81 -40.55
C GLN A 21 -5.54 10.65 -39.02
N THR A 22 -4.75 11.50 -38.35
CA THR A 22 -4.64 11.52 -36.88
C THR A 22 -5.69 12.39 -36.18
N SER A 23 -6.54 13.10 -36.94
CA SER A 23 -7.64 13.89 -36.38
C SER A 23 -8.69 12.98 -35.74
N GLN A 24 -9.30 13.47 -34.66
CA GLN A 24 -10.36 12.75 -33.96
C GLN A 24 -11.59 12.63 -34.86
N ILE A 25 -12.18 11.44 -34.92
CA ILE A 25 -13.46 11.21 -35.59
C ILE A 25 -14.58 11.71 -34.66
N PRO A 26 -15.27 12.83 -34.95
CA PRO A 26 -16.19 13.47 -33.99
C PRO A 26 -17.33 12.56 -33.54
N GLU A 27 -17.83 11.71 -34.43
CA GLU A 27 -18.90 10.76 -34.15
C GLU A 27 -18.52 9.70 -33.11
N SER A 28 -17.22 9.37 -33.02
CA SER A 28 -16.71 8.38 -32.05
C SER A 28 -16.48 8.96 -30.66
N VAL A 29 -16.44 10.29 -30.52
CA VAL A 29 -16.04 10.97 -29.29
C VAL A 29 -17.07 10.67 -28.19
N THR A 30 -16.64 9.92 -27.18
CA THR A 30 -17.50 9.48 -26.08
C THR A 30 -16.96 9.97 -24.74
N PRO A 31 -17.73 10.73 -23.95
CA PRO A 31 -17.36 11.06 -22.58
C PRO A 31 -17.54 9.85 -21.64
N ILE A 32 -16.75 9.80 -20.57
CA ILE A 32 -16.84 8.75 -19.55
C ILE A 32 -17.78 9.19 -18.43
N GLN A 33 -18.83 8.40 -18.16
CA GLN A 33 -19.82 8.68 -17.10
C GLN A 33 -19.15 8.74 -15.72
N ASN A 34 -19.59 9.67 -14.87
CA ASN A 34 -19.09 9.90 -13.51
C ASN A 34 -17.60 10.28 -13.43
N TYR A 35 -16.99 10.70 -14.53
CA TYR A 35 -15.65 11.28 -14.58
C TYR A 35 -15.72 12.71 -15.14
N PRO A 36 -14.67 13.54 -14.95
CA PRO A 36 -14.67 14.90 -15.49
C PRO A 36 -14.91 14.92 -17.00
N SER A 37 -15.73 15.86 -17.48
CA SER A 37 -16.15 15.97 -18.89
C SER A 37 -14.99 16.11 -19.89
N LYS A 38 -13.79 16.45 -19.40
CA LYS A 38 -12.55 16.54 -20.17
C LYS A 38 -11.92 15.17 -20.46
N LEU A 39 -12.31 14.09 -19.77
CA LEU A 39 -11.90 12.71 -20.07
C LEU A 39 -12.80 12.11 -21.15
N ARG A 40 -12.20 11.79 -22.31
CA ARG A 40 -12.92 11.33 -23.50
C ARG A 40 -12.15 10.22 -24.20
N ILE A 41 -12.88 9.30 -24.80
CA ILE A 41 -12.33 8.32 -25.75
C ILE A 41 -12.77 8.65 -27.18
N TYR A 42 -11.93 8.35 -28.17
CA TYR A 42 -12.18 8.64 -29.58
C TYR A 42 -11.38 7.69 -30.50
N LEU A 43 -11.77 7.62 -31.76
CA LEU A 43 -11.04 6.92 -32.82
C LEU A 43 -10.38 7.91 -33.78
N THR A 44 -9.36 7.45 -34.48
CA THR A 44 -8.68 8.18 -35.57
C THR A 44 -8.59 7.26 -36.79
N ASN A 45 -8.41 7.83 -37.98
CA ASN A 45 -8.23 7.02 -39.20
C ASN A 45 -6.84 6.36 -39.27
N ALA A 46 -5.88 6.89 -38.49
CA ALA A 46 -4.52 6.36 -38.42
C ALA A 46 -4.38 5.11 -37.53
N SER A 47 -5.36 4.78 -36.69
CA SER A 47 -5.25 3.63 -35.77
C SER A 47 -6.62 2.99 -35.48
N PRO A 48 -6.72 1.64 -35.49
CA PRO A 48 -7.97 0.95 -35.16
C PRO A 48 -8.29 0.94 -33.65
N PHE A 49 -7.33 1.35 -32.80
CA PHE A 49 -7.50 1.31 -31.35
C PHE A 49 -8.12 2.58 -30.81
N TRP A 50 -9.00 2.43 -29.81
CA TRP A 50 -9.53 3.56 -29.05
C TRP A 50 -8.39 4.38 -28.43
N GLN A 51 -8.44 5.68 -28.65
CA GLN A 51 -7.56 6.66 -28.03
C GLN A 51 -8.28 7.31 -26.85
N VAL A 52 -7.53 7.66 -25.81
CA VAL A 52 -8.02 8.46 -24.68
C VAL A 52 -7.35 9.82 -24.68
N LYS A 53 -8.10 10.87 -24.33
CA LYS A 53 -7.59 12.22 -24.09
C LYS A 53 -8.17 12.75 -22.77
N CYS A 54 -7.32 13.35 -21.95
CA CYS A 54 -7.72 14.15 -20.82
C CYS A 54 -6.88 15.43 -20.74
N TYR A 55 -7.48 16.50 -20.23
CA TYR A 55 -6.81 17.79 -20.07
C TYR A 55 -6.68 18.13 -18.57
N PHE A 56 -5.44 18.30 -18.12
CA PHE A 56 -5.08 18.51 -16.72
C PHE A 56 -3.90 19.47 -16.59
N LYS A 57 -3.91 20.36 -15.59
CA LYS A 57 -2.83 21.33 -15.30
C LYS A 57 -2.20 21.94 -16.56
N ASN A 58 -3.02 22.50 -17.44
CA ASN A 58 -2.62 23.11 -18.71
C ASN A 58 -1.93 22.19 -19.73
N LYS A 59 -1.95 20.87 -19.52
CA LYS A 59 -1.40 19.87 -20.45
C LYS A 59 -2.47 18.88 -20.90
N THR A 60 -2.39 18.48 -22.16
CA THR A 60 -3.22 17.40 -22.70
C THR A 60 -2.43 16.10 -22.63
N TYR A 61 -3.04 15.07 -22.06
CA TYR A 61 -2.51 13.71 -22.03
C TYR A 61 -3.32 12.84 -22.98
N THR A 62 -2.63 12.15 -23.87
CA THR A 62 -3.22 11.28 -24.89
C THR A 62 -2.52 9.94 -24.92
N LYS A 63 -3.28 8.84 -25.03
CA LYS A 63 -2.71 7.49 -25.11
C LYS A 63 -3.62 6.57 -25.93
N SER A 64 -3.01 5.61 -26.63
CA SER A 64 -3.74 4.50 -27.24
C SER A 64 -4.10 3.46 -26.18
N LEU A 65 -5.37 3.09 -26.09
CA LEU A 65 -5.88 2.08 -25.16
C LEU A 65 -5.69 0.64 -25.68
N ARG A 66 -5.16 0.48 -26.92
CA ARG A 66 -4.85 -0.82 -27.55
C ARG A 66 -6.01 -1.83 -27.51
N THR A 67 -7.25 -1.33 -27.57
CA THR A 67 -8.46 -2.15 -27.63
C THR A 67 -9.38 -1.60 -28.72
N THR A 68 -10.13 -2.49 -29.37
CA THR A 68 -11.17 -2.16 -30.35
C THR A 68 -12.56 -2.17 -29.71
N ASN A 69 -12.73 -2.85 -28.57
CA ASN A 69 -14.00 -2.95 -27.86
C ASN A 69 -14.28 -1.68 -27.03
N ARG A 70 -15.41 -1.03 -27.28
CA ARG A 70 -15.81 0.22 -26.63
C ARG A 70 -15.98 0.11 -25.11
N SER A 71 -16.49 -1.00 -24.59
CA SER A 71 -16.70 -1.18 -23.15
C SER A 71 -15.37 -1.37 -22.41
N VAL A 72 -14.47 -2.17 -22.99
CA VAL A 72 -13.09 -2.34 -22.48
C VAL A 72 -12.34 -1.00 -22.56
N ALA A 73 -12.52 -0.24 -23.64
CA ALA A 73 -11.94 1.10 -23.78
C ALA A 73 -12.42 2.06 -22.68
N LYS A 74 -13.70 2.04 -22.31
CA LYS A 74 -14.22 2.87 -21.21
C LYS A 74 -13.54 2.52 -19.88
N ASN A 75 -13.35 1.23 -19.57
CA ASN A 75 -12.66 0.83 -18.34
C ASN A 75 -11.18 1.19 -18.36
N ALA A 76 -10.48 0.93 -19.47
CA ALA A 76 -9.08 1.32 -19.63
C ALA A 76 -8.88 2.85 -19.58
N ALA A 77 -9.85 3.64 -20.04
CA ALA A 77 -9.82 5.10 -19.91
C ALA A 77 -9.94 5.57 -18.45
N LYS A 78 -10.73 4.87 -17.62
CA LYS A 78 -10.80 5.13 -16.18
C LYS A 78 -9.46 4.85 -15.49
N GLU A 79 -8.85 3.71 -15.81
CA GLU A 79 -7.52 3.34 -15.29
C GLU A 79 -6.45 4.35 -15.72
N PHE A 80 -6.44 4.73 -17.00
CA PHE A 80 -5.56 5.77 -17.51
C PHE A 80 -5.73 7.09 -16.76
N PHE A 81 -6.97 7.52 -16.53
CA PHE A 81 -7.27 8.72 -15.77
C PHE A 81 -6.72 8.64 -14.35
N HIS A 82 -6.94 7.53 -13.63
CA HIS A 82 -6.41 7.35 -12.28
C HIS A 82 -4.89 7.36 -12.25
N HIS A 83 -4.24 6.73 -13.23
CA HIS A 83 -2.80 6.72 -13.35
C HIS A 83 -2.24 8.12 -13.64
N THR A 84 -2.83 8.86 -14.60
CA THR A 84 -2.41 10.23 -14.91
C THR A 84 -2.66 11.20 -13.76
N VAL A 85 -3.79 11.06 -13.04
CA VAL A 85 -4.05 11.85 -11.83
C VAL A 85 -3.03 11.48 -10.74
N ALA A 86 -2.75 10.20 -10.54
CA ALA A 86 -1.71 9.75 -9.62
C ALA A 86 -0.32 10.22 -10.03
N GLU A 87 -0.01 10.36 -11.31
CA GLU A 87 1.28 10.91 -11.75
C GLU A 87 1.35 12.43 -11.51
N ILE A 88 0.29 13.17 -11.86
CA ILE A 88 0.27 14.64 -11.79
C ILE A 88 0.14 15.18 -10.36
N TYR A 89 -0.64 14.48 -9.53
CA TYR A 89 -0.86 14.84 -8.13
C TYR A 89 0.02 13.98 -7.19
N GLY A 90 0.40 12.77 -7.59
CA GLY A 90 1.39 11.95 -6.89
C GLY A 90 2.85 12.25 -7.24
N ALA A 91 3.18 13.03 -8.28
CA ALA A 91 4.50 13.68 -8.32
C ALA A 91 4.64 14.78 -7.25
N SER A 92 3.52 15.28 -6.70
CA SER A 92 3.52 16.09 -5.48
C SER A 92 3.32 15.25 -4.20
N LEU A 93 3.03 13.96 -4.35
CA LEU A 93 2.84 12.96 -3.29
C LEU A 93 3.55 11.68 -3.74
N THR A 94 4.88 11.63 -3.69
CA THR A 94 5.69 10.40 -3.87
C THR A 94 5.49 9.44 -2.68
N GLU A 95 4.22 9.20 -2.38
CA GLU A 95 3.68 8.65 -1.14
C GLU A 95 2.40 7.85 -1.38
N LEU A 96 1.90 7.70 -2.62
CA LEU A 96 0.60 7.04 -2.86
C LEU A 96 0.62 6.03 -4.02
N THR A 97 1.26 4.90 -3.75
CA THR A 97 0.63 3.58 -3.98
C THR A 97 -0.76 3.55 -3.31
N PRO A 98 -1.72 2.70 -3.72
CA PRO A 98 -3.13 2.91 -3.38
C PRO A 98 -3.32 2.98 -1.86
N LYS A 99 -3.66 4.17 -1.34
CA LYS A 99 -4.14 4.41 0.04
C LYS A 99 -3.58 3.41 1.08
N ARG A 100 -2.26 3.39 1.29
CA ARG A 100 -1.81 3.45 2.67
C ARG A 100 -1.77 4.94 2.94
N VAL A 101 -2.66 5.41 3.81
CA VAL A 101 -2.34 6.60 4.61
C VAL A 101 -0.87 6.41 5.02
N ASN A 102 0.00 7.40 4.92
CA ASN A 102 1.31 7.39 5.62
C ASN A 102 1.07 7.44 7.13
N LYS A 103 0.20 6.56 7.62
CA LYS A 103 0.10 6.14 8.98
C LYS A 103 1.34 5.30 9.15
N GLU A 104 2.30 5.90 9.83
CA GLU A 104 3.40 5.19 10.42
C GLU A 104 2.87 3.88 11.02
N LEU A 105 3.35 2.75 10.48
CA LEU A 105 2.85 1.45 10.88
C LEU A 105 3.36 1.17 12.28
N LEU A 106 2.44 1.05 13.22
CA LEU A 106 2.76 0.94 14.63
C LEU A 106 2.99 -0.53 14.98
N PHE A 107 3.71 -0.78 16.07
CA PHE A 107 3.91 -2.14 16.58
C PHE A 107 2.58 -2.89 16.74
N ARG A 108 1.55 -2.22 17.26
CA ARG A 108 0.21 -2.78 17.46
C ARG A 108 -0.49 -3.20 16.16
N ASP A 109 -0.16 -2.59 15.02
CA ASP A 109 -0.79 -2.92 13.74
C ASP A 109 -0.34 -4.31 13.22
N PHE A 110 0.76 -4.88 13.76
CA PHE A 110 1.28 -6.21 13.40
C PHE A 110 0.83 -7.34 14.32
N VAL A 111 0.15 -7.03 15.43
CA VAL A 111 -0.29 -8.03 16.41
C VAL A 111 -1.36 -8.95 15.82
N GLU A 112 -2.42 -8.39 15.25
CA GLU A 112 -3.51 -9.18 14.68
C GLU A 112 -3.07 -10.01 13.46
N PRO A 113 -2.29 -9.48 12.50
CA PRO A 113 -1.70 -10.29 11.43
C PRO A 113 -0.85 -11.46 11.96
N THR A 114 -0.02 -11.22 12.98
CA THR A 114 0.78 -12.29 13.62
C THR A 114 -0.11 -13.36 14.24
N LEU A 115 -1.18 -12.97 14.95
CA LEU A 115 -2.13 -13.91 15.52
C LEU A 115 -2.90 -14.69 14.46
N ALA A 116 -3.24 -14.07 13.32
CA ALA A 116 -3.89 -14.75 12.21
C ALA A 116 -3.03 -15.87 11.63
N VAL A 117 -1.73 -15.63 11.46
CA VAL A 117 -0.76 -16.66 11.03
C VAL A 117 -0.70 -17.81 12.03
N GLU A 118 -0.61 -17.52 13.33
CA GLU A 118 -0.56 -18.56 14.36
C GLU A 118 -1.88 -19.33 14.48
N ARG A 119 -3.04 -18.67 14.31
CA ARG A 119 -4.35 -19.34 14.24
C ARG A 119 -4.42 -20.31 13.05
N ALA A 120 -3.85 -19.94 11.90
CA ALA A 120 -3.74 -20.85 10.76
C ALA A 120 -2.86 -22.06 11.08
N ARG A 121 -1.74 -21.89 11.81
CA ARG A 121 -0.89 -23.01 12.27
C ARG A 121 -1.62 -23.94 13.23
N VAL A 122 -2.46 -23.38 14.12
CA VAL A 122 -3.33 -24.18 15.00
C VAL A 122 -4.31 -25.03 14.18
N SER A 123 -4.93 -24.46 13.14
CA SER A 123 -5.87 -25.19 12.28
C SER A 123 -5.22 -26.37 11.55
N ARG A 124 -3.91 -26.29 11.28
CA ARG A 124 -3.10 -27.36 10.68
C ARG A 124 -2.50 -28.33 11.70
N GLY A 125 -2.71 -28.12 13.00
CA GLY A 125 -2.12 -28.94 14.06
C GLY A 125 -0.63 -28.69 14.34
N GLU A 126 -0.04 -27.65 13.75
CA GLU A 126 1.38 -27.27 13.91
C GLU A 126 1.63 -26.40 15.15
N PHE A 127 0.57 -25.94 15.81
CA PHE A 127 0.64 -25.08 16.98
C PHE A 127 -0.49 -25.37 17.96
N SER A 128 -0.20 -25.30 19.26
CA SER A 128 -1.19 -25.60 20.30
C SER A 128 -2.13 -24.42 20.53
N LYS A 129 -3.43 -24.71 20.73
CA LYS A 129 -4.44 -23.73 21.15
C LYS A 129 -4.06 -23.03 22.46
N ALA A 130 -3.46 -23.76 23.40
CA ALA A 130 -3.01 -23.19 24.67
C ALA A 130 -1.87 -22.18 24.46
N SER A 131 -0.90 -22.52 23.59
CA SER A 131 0.20 -21.62 23.24
C SER A 131 -0.27 -20.37 22.52
N LEU A 132 -1.26 -20.48 21.63
CA LEU A 132 -1.90 -19.33 20.98
C LEU A 132 -2.54 -18.40 22.02
N LYS A 133 -3.31 -18.95 22.96
CA LYS A 133 -3.94 -18.16 24.03
C LYS A 133 -2.90 -17.46 24.92
N THR A 134 -1.79 -18.12 25.24
CA THR A 134 -0.68 -17.51 25.97
C THR A 134 -0.03 -16.38 25.19
N LEU A 135 0.20 -16.55 23.89
CA LEU A 135 0.74 -15.51 23.01
C LEU A 135 -0.20 -14.29 22.97
N GLU A 136 -1.49 -14.51 22.72
CA GLU A 136 -2.51 -13.47 22.67
C GLU A 136 -2.57 -12.67 23.99
N ASN A 137 -2.62 -13.38 25.13
CA ASN A 137 -2.61 -12.75 26.45
C ASN A 137 -1.38 -11.87 26.68
N ARG A 138 -0.18 -12.36 26.35
CA ARG A 138 1.07 -11.61 26.53
C ARG A 138 1.15 -10.39 25.62
N LEU A 139 0.69 -10.54 24.37
CA LEU A 139 0.66 -9.45 23.42
C LEU A 139 -0.24 -8.31 23.92
N TYR A 140 -1.49 -8.61 24.26
CA TYR A 140 -2.44 -7.56 24.63
C TYR A 140 -2.26 -7.00 26.05
N LYS A 141 -1.86 -7.82 27.04
CA LYS A 141 -1.79 -7.36 28.44
C LYS A 141 -0.50 -6.63 28.79
N THR A 142 0.61 -6.96 28.13
CA THR A 142 1.94 -6.49 28.56
C THR A 142 2.72 -5.85 27.42
N ILE A 143 2.82 -6.52 26.27
CA ILE A 143 3.69 -6.07 25.18
C ILE A 143 3.12 -4.82 24.48
N VAL A 144 1.85 -4.87 24.04
CA VAL A 144 1.20 -3.74 23.34
C VAL A 144 1.13 -2.49 24.22
N PRO A 145 0.75 -2.58 25.52
CA PRO A 145 0.77 -1.42 26.41
C PRO A 145 2.15 -0.79 26.60
N PHE A 146 3.23 -1.57 26.48
CA PHE A 146 4.59 -1.05 26.55
C PHE A 146 5.01 -0.33 25.26
N PHE A 147 4.83 -0.97 24.09
CA PHE A 147 5.23 -0.39 22.81
C PHE A 147 4.28 0.70 22.30
N LYS A 148 3.03 0.78 22.81
CA LYS A 148 2.03 1.83 22.51
C LYS A 148 1.95 2.16 21.01
N ASP A 149 2.16 3.43 20.68
CA ASP A 149 2.21 3.97 19.32
C ASP A 149 3.65 4.09 18.79
N ARG A 150 4.55 3.18 19.21
CA ARG A 150 5.88 3.10 18.62
C ARG A 150 5.80 2.53 17.22
N SER A 151 6.42 3.23 16.28
CA SER A 151 6.67 2.77 14.92
C SER A 151 7.37 1.42 14.91
N ILE A 152 6.87 0.46 14.12
CA ILE A 152 7.49 -0.87 13.98
C ILE A 152 8.94 -0.78 13.48
N LYS A 153 9.22 0.24 12.65
CA LYS A 153 10.55 0.48 12.04
C LYS A 153 11.57 0.99 13.04
N ASP A 154 11.11 1.66 14.08
CA ASP A 154 11.97 2.26 15.09
C ASP A 154 12.19 1.35 16.30
N VAL A 155 11.49 0.21 16.39
CA VAL A 155 11.71 -0.74 17.47
C VAL A 155 13.13 -1.26 17.35
N GLY A 156 14.00 -0.81 18.25
CA GLY A 156 15.42 -1.15 18.27
C GLY A 156 15.84 -1.92 19.51
N TYR A 157 17.15 -2.13 19.63
CA TYR A 157 17.75 -2.76 20.81
C TYR A 157 17.40 -2.02 22.11
N SER A 158 17.39 -0.68 22.08
CA SER A 158 17.07 0.17 23.23
C SER A 158 15.64 -0.06 23.75
N ASP A 159 14.65 -0.18 22.86
CA ASP A 159 13.27 -0.39 23.24
C ASP A 159 13.09 -1.78 23.86
N ILE A 160 13.73 -2.80 23.27
CA ILE A 160 13.71 -4.17 23.79
C ILE A 160 14.42 -4.24 25.15
N SER A 161 15.56 -3.57 25.30
CA SER A 161 16.29 -3.51 26.58
C SER A 161 15.44 -2.86 27.67
N ARG A 162 14.76 -1.74 27.35
CA ARG A 162 13.83 -1.08 28.27
C ARG A 162 12.64 -1.97 28.63
N PHE A 163 12.15 -2.76 27.68
CA PHE A 163 11.09 -3.73 27.95
C PHE A 163 11.56 -4.80 28.94
N VAL A 164 12.77 -5.33 28.76
CA VAL A 164 13.37 -6.29 29.70
C VAL A 164 13.52 -5.68 31.09
N GLN A 165 14.00 -4.44 31.19
CA GLN A 165 14.11 -3.74 32.48
C GLN A 165 12.75 -3.60 33.18
N LEU A 166 11.68 -3.28 32.44
CA LEU A 166 10.33 -3.25 32.99
C LEU A 166 9.93 -4.61 33.54
N LEU A 167 10.15 -5.70 32.78
CA LEU A 167 9.80 -7.04 33.23
C LEU A 167 10.63 -7.49 34.45
N SER A 168 11.90 -7.12 34.52
CA SER A 168 12.73 -7.38 35.70
C SER A 168 12.25 -6.63 36.93
N ASN A 169 11.80 -5.38 36.77
CA ASN A 169 11.24 -4.58 37.87
C ASN A 169 9.89 -5.12 38.37
N GLU A 170 9.15 -5.81 37.50
CA GLU A 170 7.93 -6.57 37.87
C GLU A 170 8.24 -7.97 38.42
N GLU A 171 9.51 -8.28 38.72
CA GLU A 171 9.98 -9.54 39.30
C GLU A 171 9.63 -10.79 38.46
N HIS A 172 9.47 -10.66 37.14
CA HIS A 172 9.27 -11.83 36.27
C HIS A 172 10.53 -12.70 36.26
N SER A 173 10.33 -14.02 36.30
CA SER A 173 11.46 -14.96 36.20
C SER A 173 12.15 -14.87 34.83
N ASN A 174 13.45 -15.20 34.78
CA ASN A 174 14.25 -15.16 33.54
C ASN A 174 13.60 -15.94 32.38
N ILE A 175 13.02 -17.10 32.68
CA ILE A 175 12.29 -17.92 31.69
C ILE A 175 11.07 -17.16 31.16
N THR A 176 10.33 -16.49 32.04
CA THR A 176 9.15 -15.70 31.67
C THR A 176 9.52 -14.51 30.79
N ILE A 177 10.58 -13.78 31.16
CA ILE A 177 11.14 -12.67 30.37
C ILE A 177 11.53 -13.18 28.97
N HIS A 178 12.24 -14.30 28.90
CA HIS A 178 12.62 -14.88 27.61
C HIS A 178 11.40 -15.21 26.75
N GLN A 179 10.34 -15.76 27.35
CA GLN A 179 9.12 -16.07 26.61
C GLN A 179 8.38 -14.80 26.13
N TYR A 180 8.42 -13.70 26.88
CA TYR A 180 7.94 -12.41 26.39
C TYR A 180 8.76 -11.92 25.20
N LEU A 181 10.09 -12.04 25.23
CA LEU A 181 10.95 -11.70 24.10
C LEU A 181 10.68 -12.55 22.85
N VAL A 182 10.37 -13.84 23.03
CA VAL A 182 9.92 -14.70 21.91
C VAL A 182 8.63 -14.16 21.29
N CYS A 183 7.68 -13.66 22.10
CA CYS A 183 6.44 -13.06 21.59
C CYS A 183 6.72 -11.77 20.80
N VAL A 184 7.59 -10.88 21.31
CA VAL A 184 8.00 -9.67 20.59
C VAL A 184 8.68 -10.02 19.27
N ARG A 185 9.58 -11.00 19.28
CA ARG A 185 10.28 -11.46 18.07
C ARG A 185 9.31 -12.00 17.01
N LYS A 186 8.25 -12.71 17.40
CA LYS A 186 7.23 -13.17 16.45
C LYS A 186 6.57 -12.03 15.68
N VAL A 187 6.23 -10.93 16.38
CA VAL A 187 5.65 -9.75 15.73
C VAL A 187 6.65 -9.08 14.78
N LEU A 188 7.91 -8.93 15.20
CA LEU A 188 8.97 -8.37 14.35
C LEU A 188 9.28 -9.26 13.15
N ASN A 189 9.24 -10.59 13.30
CA ASN A 189 9.40 -11.54 12.20
C ASN A 189 8.28 -11.37 11.17
N HIS A 190 7.03 -11.23 11.60
CA HIS A 190 5.93 -10.97 10.66
C HIS A 190 6.13 -9.64 9.91
N ALA A 191 6.62 -8.59 10.58
CA ALA A 191 6.95 -7.32 9.93
C ALA A 191 8.11 -7.46 8.91
N TYR A 192 9.07 -8.33 9.20
CA TYR A 192 10.18 -8.65 8.30
C TYR A 192 9.71 -9.48 7.09
N GLU A 193 8.91 -10.52 7.31
CA GLU A 193 8.34 -11.38 6.27
C GLU A 193 7.39 -10.63 5.31
N THR A 194 6.87 -9.49 5.73
CA THR A 194 6.02 -8.59 4.92
C THR A 194 6.77 -7.39 4.36
N ASP A 195 8.11 -7.42 4.38
CA ASP A 195 9.02 -6.39 3.86
C ASP A 195 8.83 -4.99 4.47
N VAL A 196 8.24 -4.90 5.67
CA VAL A 196 8.01 -3.61 6.35
C VAL A 196 9.27 -3.13 7.06
N ILE A 197 10.04 -4.06 7.64
CA ILE A 197 11.37 -3.81 8.21
C ILE A 197 12.42 -4.58 7.42
N GLN A 198 13.61 -4.01 7.28
CA GLN A 198 14.70 -4.61 6.50
C GLN A 198 15.54 -5.61 7.31
N GLN A 199 15.49 -5.52 8.64
CA GLN A 199 16.23 -6.39 9.54
C GLN A 199 15.51 -6.51 10.87
N ILE A 200 15.67 -7.67 11.52
CA ILE A 200 15.19 -7.89 12.88
C ILE A 200 16.22 -7.30 13.85
N PRO A 201 15.81 -6.42 14.78
CA PRO A 201 16.71 -5.87 15.80
C PRO A 201 17.40 -6.96 16.63
N LYS A 202 18.61 -6.67 17.11
CA LYS A 202 19.28 -7.53 18.09
C LYS A 202 18.49 -7.54 19.39
N PHE A 203 18.38 -8.71 20.01
CA PHE A 203 17.78 -8.86 21.34
C PHE A 203 18.87 -8.93 22.40
N PRO A 204 18.62 -8.39 23.61
CA PRO A 204 19.57 -8.51 24.72
C PRO A 204 19.81 -9.99 25.04
N SER A 205 21.09 -10.34 25.15
CA SER A 205 21.49 -11.64 25.68
C SER A 205 21.34 -11.59 27.19
N TRP A 206 20.46 -12.43 27.75
CA TRP A 206 20.37 -12.58 29.19
C TRP A 206 21.23 -13.77 29.59
N HIS A 207 22.38 -13.51 30.20
CA HIS A 207 22.98 -14.52 31.08
C HIS A 207 22.30 -14.38 32.43
N SER A 208 21.75 -15.46 32.97
CA SER A 208 21.40 -15.46 34.40
C SER A 208 22.65 -15.08 35.18
N PRO A 209 22.56 -14.19 36.19
CA PRO A 209 23.65 -14.10 37.15
C PRO A 209 23.86 -15.52 37.69
N LYS A 210 25.07 -16.06 37.54
CA LYS A 210 25.45 -17.28 38.27
C LYS A 210 25.17 -16.99 39.75
N PRO A 211 24.56 -17.90 40.51
CA PRO A 211 24.44 -17.70 41.94
C PRO A 211 25.84 -17.36 42.46
N LEU A 212 25.97 -16.24 43.19
CA LEU A 212 27.20 -15.91 43.87
C LEU A 212 27.43 -17.08 44.82
N ASP A 213 28.45 -17.90 44.53
CA ASP A 213 28.91 -18.95 45.44
C ASP A 213 29.18 -18.25 46.77
N THR A 214 28.25 -18.42 47.71
CA THR A 214 28.37 -17.87 49.03
C THR A 214 29.43 -18.74 49.69
N PHE A 215 30.69 -18.30 49.62
CA PHE A 215 31.78 -18.92 50.35
C PHE A 215 31.40 -18.88 51.83
N HIS A 216 30.91 -20.02 52.33
CA HIS A 216 30.81 -20.23 53.75
C HIS A 216 32.25 -20.23 54.27
N SER A 217 32.66 -19.12 54.89
CA SER A 217 33.86 -19.10 55.73
C SER A 217 33.68 -20.16 56.81
N ALA A 218 34.39 -21.27 56.66
CA ALA A 218 34.64 -22.18 57.75
C ALA A 218 35.67 -21.53 58.67
N VAL A 219 35.22 -21.27 59.90
CA VAL A 219 36.06 -21.01 61.08
C VAL A 219 36.80 -22.28 61.46
#